data_AF-A6EQR2-F1
#
_entry.id   AF-A6EQR2-F1
#
_cell.length_a   1.000
_cell.length_b   1.000
_cell.length_c   1.000
_cell.angle_alpha   90.00
_cell.angle_beta   90.00
_cell.angle_gamma   90.00
#
_symmetry.space_group_name_H-M   'P 1'
#
loop_
_entity.id
_entity.type
_entity.pdbx_description
1 polymer ?
#
loop_
_entity_poly.entity_id
_entity_poly.type
_entity_poly.pdbx_seq_one_letter_code
_entity_poly.pdbx_strand_id
1 'polypeptide(L)'
;MKNGISITKYLKRDKLQRVIYGVILLFWVFVGLDFVKYKYAFSPFYFDIFYAMVFPTIILIAPIIINRKIFWLLAFTFAFLHGIWTVYKVLFSSLVNFHRDYVPSPTWNLKDIGISLLLIVTSFLVTWIIWKMQPINKNTMQHNV
;
A
#
# COMPACT_ATOMS: atom_id res chain seq x y z
N MET A 1 -4.93 -38.20 -8.91
CA MET A 1 -5.31 -37.86 -7.51
C MET A 1 -5.11 -36.36 -7.29
N LYS A 2 -6.19 -35.59 -7.15
CA LYS A 2 -6.10 -34.18 -6.74
C LYS A 2 -5.77 -34.16 -5.25
N ASN A 3 -4.55 -33.80 -4.89
CA ASN A 3 -4.14 -33.62 -3.50
C ASN A 3 -4.94 -32.45 -2.90
N GLY A 4 -6.05 -32.75 -2.24
CA GLY A 4 -6.81 -31.79 -1.45
C GLY A 4 -5.89 -31.12 -0.42
N ILE A 5 -5.98 -29.80 -0.30
CA ILE A 5 -5.22 -29.07 0.71
C ILE A 5 -5.81 -29.43 2.07
N SER A 6 -5.01 -30.06 2.95
CA SER A 6 -5.42 -30.34 4.33
C SER A 6 -5.87 -29.06 5.04
N ILE A 7 -6.94 -29.15 5.83
CA ILE A 7 -7.51 -28.03 6.62
C ILE A 7 -6.44 -27.35 7.47
N THR A 8 -5.49 -28.12 8.03
CA THR A 8 -4.38 -27.59 8.83
C THR A 8 -3.44 -26.71 8.01
N LYS A 9 -3.15 -27.09 6.76
CA LYS A 9 -2.31 -26.33 5.82
C LYS A 9 -3.00 -25.04 5.38
N TYR A 10 -4.32 -25.08 5.21
CA TYR A 10 -5.14 -23.89 4.96
C TYR A 10 -5.08 -22.91 6.14
N LEU A 11 -5.35 -23.39 7.36
CA LEU A 11 -5.32 -22.54 8.57
C LEU A 11 -3.94 -21.94 8.84
N LYS A 12 -2.85 -22.68 8.59
CA LYS A 12 -1.48 -22.15 8.70
C LYS A 12 -1.24 -21.02 7.69
N ARG A 13 -1.69 -21.17 6.44
CA ARG A 13 -1.58 -20.11 5.43
C ARG A 13 -2.43 -18.88 5.77
N ASP A 14 -3.65 -19.08 6.28
CA ASP A 14 -4.52 -17.98 6.71
C ASP A 14 -3.87 -17.15 7.81
N LYS A 15 -3.33 -17.82 8.85
CA LYS A 15 -2.59 -17.14 9.93
C LYS A 15 -1.36 -16.39 9.40
N LEU A 16 -0.57 -17.02 8.53
CA LEU A 16 0.61 -16.39 7.94
C LEU A 16 0.23 -15.14 7.13
N GLN A 17 -0.82 -15.19 6.33
CA GLN A 17 -1.30 -14.04 5.55
C GLN A 17 -1.66 -12.87 6.46
N ARG A 18 -2.42 -13.09 7.53
CA ARG A 18 -2.79 -12.04 8.50
C ARG A 18 -1.56 -11.42 9.18
N VAL A 19 -0.57 -12.25 9.55
CA VAL A 19 0.69 -11.76 10.13
C VAL A 19 1.43 -10.87 9.13
N ILE A 20 1.50 -11.27 7.85
CA ILE A 20 2.14 -10.49 6.80
C ILE A 20 1.41 -9.15 6.59
N TYR A 21 0.07 -9.13 6.56
CA TYR A 21 -0.68 -7.88 6.51
C TYR A 21 -0.42 -6.99 7.73
N GLY A 22 -0.27 -7.58 8.92
CA GLY A 22 0.14 -6.85 10.12
C GLY A 22 1.53 -6.21 9.98
N VAL A 23 2.50 -6.93 9.42
CA VAL A 23 3.84 -6.39 9.15
C VAL A 23 3.78 -5.27 8.11
N ILE A 24 3.00 -5.43 7.03
CA ILE A 24 2.79 -4.39 6.01
C ILE A 24 2.19 -3.13 6.66
N LEU A 25 1.20 -3.29 7.53
CA LEU A 25 0.55 -2.18 8.23
C LEU A 25 1.56 -1.42 9.10
N LEU A 26 2.36 -2.13 9.90
CA LEU A 26 3.39 -1.51 10.74
C LEU A 26 4.45 -0.79 9.91
N PHE A 27 4.90 -1.42 8.83
CA PHE A 27 5.85 -0.81 7.89
C PHE A 27 5.26 0.43 7.23
N TRP A 28 3.98 0.40 6.84
CA TRP A 28 3.29 1.56 6.27
C TRP A 28 3.18 2.71 7.26
N VAL A 29 2.80 2.44 8.51
CA VAL A 29 2.74 3.46 9.57
C VAL A 29 4.12 4.09 9.79
N PHE A 30 5.18 3.27 9.86
CA PHE A 30 6.55 3.76 10.01
C PHE A 30 6.98 4.67 8.84
N VAL A 31 6.87 4.18 7.60
CA VAL A 31 7.23 4.98 6.41
C VAL A 31 6.35 6.23 6.29
N GLY A 32 5.08 6.10 6.66
CA GLY A 32 4.09 7.14 6.57
C GLY A 32 4.30 8.30 7.55
N LEU A 33 4.64 8.01 8.81
CA LEU A 33 4.84 9.04 9.82
C LEU A 33 6.05 9.93 9.51
N ASP A 34 7.10 9.37 8.93
CA ASP A 34 8.35 10.09 8.66
C ASP A 34 8.39 10.71 7.25
N PHE A 35 8.07 9.92 6.22
CA PHE A 35 8.30 10.32 4.83
C PHE A 35 7.07 10.90 4.14
N VAL A 36 5.88 10.34 4.40
CA VAL A 36 4.62 10.90 3.87
C VAL A 36 4.32 12.23 4.57
N LYS A 37 4.51 12.33 5.89
CA LYS A 37 4.38 13.61 6.59
C LYS A 37 5.30 14.68 6.01
N TYR A 38 6.57 14.34 5.75
CA TYR A 38 7.53 15.27 5.16
C TYR A 38 7.08 15.81 3.79
N LYS A 39 6.55 14.95 2.90
CA LYS A 39 6.19 15.33 1.53
C LYS A 39 4.79 15.96 1.40
N TYR A 40 3.85 15.61 2.28
CA TYR A 40 2.43 15.95 2.15
C TYR A 40 1.88 16.89 3.24
N ALA A 41 2.73 17.44 4.12
CA ALA A 41 2.32 18.35 5.19
C ALA A 41 1.79 19.73 4.75
N PHE A 42 1.88 20.09 3.47
CA PHE A 42 1.57 21.44 2.99
C PHE A 42 0.14 21.66 2.47
N SER A 43 -0.80 20.75 2.74
CA SER A 43 -2.21 20.95 2.36
C SER A 43 -2.98 21.73 3.45
N PRO A 44 -3.60 22.88 3.13
CA PRO A 44 -4.33 23.71 4.12
C PRO A 44 -5.49 23.00 4.81
N PHE A 45 -5.95 21.87 4.27
CA PHE A 45 -7.08 21.09 4.77
C PHE A 45 -6.70 19.68 5.23
N TYR A 46 -5.41 19.34 5.33
CA TYR A 46 -4.90 18.00 5.72
C TYR A 46 -5.42 16.82 4.85
N PHE A 47 -6.17 17.06 3.77
CA PHE A 47 -6.75 16.03 2.91
C PHE A 47 -5.71 15.06 2.37
N ASP A 48 -4.53 15.58 1.99
CA ASP A 48 -3.43 14.77 1.47
C ASP A 48 -2.92 13.77 2.53
N ILE A 49 -2.83 14.16 3.80
CA ILE A 49 -2.43 13.27 4.90
C ILE A 49 -3.52 12.23 5.18
N PHE A 50 -4.80 12.64 5.19
CA PHE A 50 -5.90 11.69 5.36
C PHE A 50 -5.91 10.62 4.27
N TYR A 51 -5.74 11.02 3.01
CA TYR A 51 -5.70 10.09 1.87
C TYR A 51 -4.43 9.23 1.86
N ALA A 52 -3.28 9.80 2.23
CA ALA A 52 -2.00 9.10 2.20
C ALA A 52 -1.72 8.24 3.44
N MET A 53 -2.42 8.44 4.56
CA MET A 53 -2.18 7.71 5.81
C MET A 53 -3.41 6.98 6.31
N VAL A 54 -4.52 7.68 6.51
CA VAL A 54 -5.68 7.15 7.24
C VAL A 54 -6.42 6.10 6.41
N PHE A 55 -6.75 6.41 5.16
CA PHE A 55 -7.45 5.46 4.28
C PHE A 55 -6.65 4.16 4.02
N PRO A 56 -5.35 4.21 3.66
CA PRO A 56 -4.55 3.01 3.50
C PRO A 56 -4.51 2.15 4.77
N THR A 57 -4.36 2.77 5.93
CA THR A 57 -4.32 2.07 7.23
C THR A 57 -5.63 1.30 7.48
N ILE A 58 -6.79 1.94 7.30
CA ILE A 58 -8.10 1.29 7.48
C ILE A 58 -8.26 0.12 6.52
N ILE A 59 -7.89 0.30 5.25
CA ILE A 59 -8.04 -0.72 4.23
C ILE A 59 -7.12 -1.92 4.47
N LEU A 60 -5.89 -1.69 4.96
CA LEU A 60 -4.94 -2.74 5.31
C LEU A 60 -5.35 -3.53 6.57
N ILE A 61 -6.16 -2.95 7.46
CA ILE A 61 -6.72 -3.67 8.62
C ILE A 61 -7.76 -4.71 8.19
N ALA A 62 -8.54 -4.44 7.14
CA ALA A 62 -9.60 -5.34 6.70
C ALA A 62 -9.15 -6.80 6.44
N PRO A 63 -8.07 -7.08 5.67
CA PRO A 63 -7.58 -8.44 5.47
C PRO A 63 -6.93 -9.07 6.72
N ILE A 64 -6.52 -8.29 7.72
CA ILE A 64 -6.02 -8.81 9.01
C ILE A 64 -7.16 -9.45 9.81
N ILE A 65 -8.30 -8.75 9.90
CA ILE A 65 -9.47 -9.21 10.64
C ILE A 65 -10.18 -10.31 9.85
N ILE A 66 -10.45 -10.05 8.56
CA ILE A 66 -11.22 -10.93 7.69
C ILE A 66 -10.43 -11.21 6.41
N ASN A 67 -9.69 -12.31 6.40
CA ASN A 67 -8.94 -12.76 5.23
C ASN A 67 -9.84 -13.42 4.17
N ARG A 68 -10.70 -12.62 3.53
CA ARG A 68 -11.56 -13.04 2.40
C ARG A 68 -11.07 -12.40 1.11
N LYS A 69 -11.36 -13.07 0.00
CA LYS A 69 -11.03 -12.61 -1.36
C LYS A 69 -11.51 -11.18 -1.66
N ILE A 70 -12.68 -10.79 -1.14
CA ILE A 70 -13.22 -9.44 -1.32
C ILE A 70 -12.35 -8.37 -0.65
N PHE A 71 -11.92 -8.60 0.60
CA PHE A 71 -11.07 -7.66 1.32
C PHE A 71 -9.65 -7.63 0.77
N TRP A 72 -9.14 -8.78 0.32
CA TRP A 72 -7.90 -8.85 -0.44
C TRP A 72 -7.97 -8.01 -1.73
N LEU A 73 -9.05 -8.15 -2.51
CA LEU A 73 -9.22 -7.42 -3.75
C LEU A 73 -9.34 -5.91 -3.49
N LEU A 74 -10.09 -5.51 -2.46
CA LEU A 74 -10.18 -4.11 -2.05
C LEU A 74 -8.82 -3.55 -1.65
N ALA A 75 -8.06 -4.27 -0.82
CA ALA A 75 -6.72 -3.87 -0.40
C ALA A 75 -5.75 -3.77 -1.59
N PHE A 76 -5.80 -4.74 -2.51
CA PHE A 76 -4.96 -4.74 -3.70
C PHE A 76 -5.29 -3.57 -4.63
N THR A 77 -6.56 -3.41 -5.01
CA THR A 77 -7.01 -2.32 -5.89
C THR A 77 -6.69 -0.97 -5.30
N PHE A 78 -6.93 -0.80 -4.00
CA PHE A 78 -6.60 0.45 -3.33
C PHE A 78 -5.09 0.70 -3.30
N ALA A 79 -4.27 -0.28 -2.92
CA ALA A 79 -2.81 -0.13 -2.89
C ALA A 79 -2.25 0.24 -4.28
N PHE A 80 -2.79 -0.37 -5.34
CA PHE A 80 -2.43 -0.06 -6.71
C PHE A 80 -2.78 1.38 -7.11
N LEU A 81 -4.03 1.81 -6.86
CA LEU A 81 -4.46 3.18 -7.11
C LEU A 81 -3.68 4.20 -6.29
N HIS A 82 -3.39 3.88 -5.02
CA HIS A 82 -2.58 4.70 -4.15
C HIS A 82 -1.14 4.84 -4.67
N GLY A 83 -0.56 3.76 -5.20
CA GLY A 83 0.75 3.80 -5.86
C GLY A 83 0.77 4.73 -7.07
N ILE A 84 -0.26 4.65 -7.94
CA ILE A 84 -0.41 5.56 -9.08
C ILE A 84 -0.54 7.02 -8.61
N TRP A 85 -1.40 7.28 -7.61
CA TRP A 85 -1.57 8.61 -7.04
C TRP A 85 -0.27 9.15 -6.43
N THR A 86 0.51 8.30 -5.76
CA THR A 86 1.82 8.67 -5.19
C THR A 86 2.78 9.09 -6.30
N VAL A 87 2.89 8.31 -7.38
CA VAL A 87 3.71 8.66 -8.56
C VAL A 87 3.26 9.99 -9.16
N TYR A 88 1.95 10.16 -9.36
CA TYR A 88 1.38 11.41 -9.88
C TYR A 88 1.76 12.60 -9.00
N LYS A 89 1.53 12.54 -7.68
CA LYS A 89 1.86 13.64 -6.78
C LYS A 89 3.36 13.93 -6.76
N VAL A 90 4.22 12.90 -6.77
CA VAL A 90 5.68 13.08 -6.77
C VAL A 90 6.16 13.77 -8.06
N LEU A 91 5.71 13.31 -9.23
CA LEU A 91 6.15 13.86 -10.51
C LEU A 91 5.55 15.24 -10.79
N PHE A 92 4.25 15.42 -10.56
CA PHE A 92 3.53 16.64 -10.95
C PHE A 92 3.59 17.75 -9.89
N SER A 93 3.82 17.47 -8.61
CA SER A 93 4.08 18.55 -7.62
C SER A 93 5.33 19.35 -7.99
N SER A 94 6.33 18.69 -8.56
CA SER A 94 7.57 19.33 -9.03
C SER A 94 7.34 20.21 -10.27
N LEU A 95 6.39 19.83 -11.14
CA LEU A 95 6.07 20.53 -12.39
C LEU A 95 5.17 21.77 -12.18
N VAL A 96 4.25 21.72 -11.22
CA VAL A 96 3.34 22.84 -10.92
C VAL A 96 4.10 24.02 -10.28
N ASN A 97 5.08 23.73 -9.42
CA ASN A 97 5.95 24.78 -8.86
C ASN A 97 6.84 25.41 -9.94
N PHE A 98 7.25 24.63 -10.95
CA PHE A 98 8.06 25.12 -12.07
C PHE A 98 7.33 26.17 -12.94
N HIS A 99 6.00 26.08 -13.07
CA HIS A 99 5.22 27.04 -13.87
C HIS A 99 4.79 28.28 -13.10
N ARG A 100 4.76 28.22 -11.76
CA ARG A 100 4.32 29.35 -10.92
C ARG A 100 5.44 30.36 -10.69
N ASP A 101 6.66 29.87 -10.55
CA ASP A 101 7.85 30.68 -10.35
C ASP A 101 8.76 30.50 -11.57
N TYR A 102 8.71 31.41 -12.55
CA TYR A 102 9.55 31.43 -13.76
C TYR A 102 11.07 31.51 -13.47
N VAL A 103 11.48 31.42 -12.20
CA VAL A 103 12.87 31.27 -11.78
C VAL A 103 13.11 29.77 -11.56
N PRO A 104 13.93 29.11 -12.39
CA PRO A 104 14.30 27.72 -12.15
C PRO A 104 15.13 27.68 -10.87
N SER A 105 14.49 27.51 -9.71
CA SER A 105 15.23 27.21 -8.49
C SER A 105 15.75 25.77 -8.65
N PRO A 106 17.07 25.53 -8.58
CA PRO A 106 17.63 24.19 -8.63
C PRO A 106 17.44 23.51 -7.27
N THR A 107 16.23 23.55 -6.72
CA THR A 107 15.90 22.98 -5.41
C THR A 107 15.45 21.52 -5.52
N TRP A 108 15.95 20.80 -6.54
CA TRP A 108 15.97 19.34 -6.49
C TRP A 108 17.01 18.92 -5.47
N ASN A 109 16.65 19.05 -4.19
CA ASN A 109 17.45 18.55 -3.09
C ASN A 109 17.56 17.03 -3.28
N LEU A 110 18.78 16.48 -3.28
CA LEU A 110 19.01 15.04 -3.37
C LEU A 110 18.18 14.26 -2.34
N LYS A 111 17.95 14.89 -1.17
CA LYS A 111 17.04 14.37 -0.14
C LYS A 111 15.61 14.20 -0.64
N ASP A 112 15.06 15.18 -1.37
CA ASP A 112 13.69 15.12 -1.88
C ASP A 112 13.53 14.08 -2.98
N ILE A 113 14.54 13.94 -3.86
CA ILE A 113 14.59 12.88 -4.87
C ILE A 113 14.62 11.51 -4.19
N GLY A 114 15.48 11.34 -3.19
CA GLY A 114 15.62 10.10 -2.44
C GLY A 114 14.32 9.70 -1.73
N ILE A 115 13.66 10.64 -1.06
CA ILE A 115 12.37 10.40 -0.39
C ILE A 115 11.27 10.06 -1.40
N SER A 116 11.23 10.76 -2.53
CA SER A 116 10.29 10.48 -3.63
C SER A 116 10.48 9.07 -4.21
N LEU A 117 11.72 8.66 -4.48
CA LEU A 117 12.04 7.30 -4.92
C LEU A 117 11.65 6.25 -3.87
N LEU A 118 11.97 6.50 -2.60
CA LEU A 118 11.62 5.61 -1.49
C LEU A 118 10.11 5.38 -1.40
N LEU A 119 9.30 6.44 -1.50
CA LEU A 119 7.83 6.36 -1.45
C LEU A 119 7.26 5.58 -2.63
N ILE A 120 7.79 5.79 -3.83
CA ILE A 120 7.37 5.07 -5.04
C ILE A 120 7.70 3.58 -4.89
N VAL A 121 8.96 3.26 -4.59
CA VAL A 121 9.42 1.87 -4.41
C VAL A 121 8.62 1.17 -3.32
N THR A 122 8.40 1.84 -2.18
CA THR A 122 7.58 1.32 -1.08
C THR A 122 6.15 1.01 -1.52
N SER A 123 5.50 1.93 -2.24
CA SER A 123 4.13 1.75 -2.70
C SER A 123 3.98 0.54 -3.64
N PHE A 124 4.90 0.38 -4.59
CA PHE A 124 4.89 -0.77 -5.50
C PHE A 124 5.27 -2.07 -4.80
N LEU A 125 6.21 -2.04 -3.86
CA LEU A 125 6.60 -3.20 -3.06
C LEU A 125 5.44 -3.69 -2.19
N VAL A 126 4.74 -2.79 -1.49
CA VAL A 126 3.54 -3.12 -0.72
C VAL A 126 2.46 -3.73 -1.62
N THR A 127 2.17 -3.09 -2.76
CA THR A 127 1.20 -3.59 -3.74
C THR A 127 1.56 -4.99 -4.24
N TRP A 128 2.83 -5.22 -4.55
CA TRP A 128 3.34 -6.51 -5.00
C TRP A 128 3.21 -7.60 -3.92
N ILE A 129 3.53 -7.29 -2.67
CA ILE A 129 3.36 -8.25 -1.57
C ILE A 129 1.87 -8.59 -1.38
N ILE A 130 0.98 -7.59 -1.39
CA ILE A 130 -0.48 -7.82 -1.29
C ILE A 130 -0.97 -8.73 -2.42
N TRP A 131 -0.50 -8.49 -3.65
CA TRP A 131 -0.84 -9.34 -4.79
C TRP A 131 -0.40 -10.80 -4.58
N LYS A 132 0.81 -11.03 -4.06
CA LYS A 132 1.31 -12.38 -3.76
C LYS A 132 0.55 -13.08 -2.63
N MET A 133 -0.13 -12.33 -1.76
CA MET A 133 -0.88 -12.85 -0.61
C MET A 133 -2.36 -13.12 -0.91
N GLN A 134 -2.67 -13.61 -2.11
CA GLN A 134 -4.03 -13.96 -2.50
C GLN A 134 -4.62 -15.08 -1.60
N PRO A 135 -5.84 -14.90 -1.06
CA PRO A 135 -6.49 -15.93 -0.24
C PRO A 135 -6.99 -17.10 -1.11
N ILE A 136 -6.91 -18.31 -0.55
CA ILE A 136 -7.37 -19.55 -1.21
C ILE A 136 -8.88 -19.69 -0.99
N ASN A 137 -9.63 -20.03 -2.03
CA ASN A 137 -11.08 -20.20 -1.92
C ASN A 137 -11.44 -21.40 -1.02
N LYS A 138 -12.38 -21.20 -0.09
CA LYS A 138 -12.89 -22.28 0.78
C LYS A 138 -13.69 -23.33 -0.01
N ASN A 139 -14.40 -22.92 -1.07
CA ASN A 139 -15.24 -23.80 -1.89
C ASN A 139 -14.41 -24.82 -2.70
N THR A 140 -13.14 -24.53 -3.00
CA THR A 140 -12.22 -25.48 -3.65
C THR A 140 -11.85 -26.66 -2.73
N MET A 141 -12.13 -26.57 -1.42
CA MET A 141 -11.92 -27.67 -0.47
C MET A 141 -13.12 -28.60 -0.35
N GLN A 142 -14.36 -28.10 -0.49
CA GLN A 142 -15.57 -28.93 -0.38
C GLN A 142 -15.83 -29.81 -1.62
N HIS A 143 -15.32 -29.42 -2.79
CA HIS A 143 -15.54 -30.17 -4.03
C HIS A 143 -14.62 -31.39 -4.21
N ASN A 144 -13.75 -31.67 -3.23
CA ASN A 144 -12.76 -32.76 -3.26
C ASN A 144 -12.86 -33.69 -2.03
N VAL A 145 -13.99 -33.67 -1.31
CA VAL A 145 -14.33 -34.65 -0.26
C VAL A 145 -15.33 -35.63 -0.85
#